data_AF-A0A2D9KPB6-F1
#
_entry.id   AF-A0A2D9KPB6-F1
#
_cell.length_a   1.000
_cell.length_b   1.000
_cell.length_c   1.000
_cell.angle_alpha   90.00
_cell.angle_beta   90.00
_cell.angle_gamma   90.00
#
_symmetry.space_group_name_H-M   'P 1'
#
loop_
_entity.id
_entity.type
_entity.pdbx_description
1 polymer ?
#
loop_
_entity_poly.entity_id
_entity_poly.type
_entity_poly.pdbx_seq_one_letter_code
_entity_poly.pdbx_strand_id
1 'polypeptide(L)'
;MTFFELLLLTVALSIPAFYKSLFCKKTLIVFYLAILAHLLVIVCGLYFIKVPYFYDYDSNGFFNIASFRAERGLVLSYFYSDIYSDFLAVLFRINGKNSWLCACLFSVLMFSLSTLYLLKINLILKTKIKNFIVLSLYAFLPSLIILTSSLLRESILIFSFIFSVWSFLLAFQKNRVRPYILSCFMIILISMIHVAFFIFYILMFSIFFFVFFCKRNLMLCLFSFVTIGVLLVSIDKYNAHGLKYYFKSCYSDQKNHFHLAKKYHHSTPITRATYKNNSTFDVIINYYVRPYLFEVKNTLDLYAFLENLLRLILLIFVIFLPFKKNHTFIFLTILYFSFNILWALATQNYGTGMRHHATTYWLLLILGLTGFRRFLEYYFPNSKIHKLLYTVN
;
A
#
# COMPACT_ATOMS: atom_id res chain seq x y z
N MET A 1 -20.12 -19.40 -9.35
CA MET A 1 -18.70 -19.31 -8.97
C MET A 1 -17.94 -20.41 -9.71
N THR A 2 -16.78 -20.14 -10.28
CA THR A 2 -15.93 -21.17 -10.94
C THR A 2 -15.12 -21.94 -9.90
N PHE A 3 -14.50 -23.05 -10.31
CA PHE A 3 -13.54 -23.78 -9.48
C PHE A 3 -12.35 -22.89 -9.06
N PHE A 4 -11.82 -22.08 -9.98
CA PHE A 4 -10.68 -21.20 -9.68
C PHE A 4 -11.05 -20.08 -8.70
N GLU A 5 -12.25 -19.51 -8.81
CA GLU A 5 -12.79 -18.55 -7.82
C GLU A 5 -12.90 -19.20 -6.42
N LEU A 6 -13.37 -20.45 -6.33
CA LEU A 6 -13.41 -21.21 -5.08
C LEU A 6 -12.02 -21.48 -4.51
N LEU A 7 -11.05 -21.81 -5.36
CA LEU A 7 -9.67 -22.04 -4.97
C LEU A 7 -9.05 -20.77 -4.37
N LEU A 8 -9.20 -19.61 -5.01
CA LEU A 8 -8.70 -18.33 -4.49
C LEU A 8 -9.23 -18.03 -3.09
N LEU A 9 -10.55 -18.18 -2.90
CA LEU A 9 -11.19 -17.96 -1.61
C LEU A 9 -10.72 -18.97 -0.55
N THR A 10 -10.62 -20.25 -0.92
CA THR A 10 -10.17 -21.31 -0.02
C THR A 10 -8.73 -21.06 0.44
N VAL A 11 -7.84 -20.69 -0.48
CA VAL A 11 -6.46 -20.34 -0.15
C VAL A 11 -6.43 -19.14 0.80
N ALA A 12 -7.19 -18.08 0.50
CA ALA A 12 -7.28 -16.90 1.35
C ALA A 12 -7.74 -17.22 2.79
N LEU A 13 -8.74 -18.08 2.95
CA LEU A 13 -9.29 -18.50 4.24
C LEU A 13 -8.39 -19.49 4.99
N SER A 14 -7.54 -20.23 4.27
CA SER A 14 -6.64 -21.25 4.84
C SER A 14 -5.37 -20.67 5.49
N ILE A 15 -5.01 -19.42 5.20
CA ILE A 15 -3.77 -18.78 5.68
C ILE A 15 -3.57 -18.95 7.19
N PRO A 16 -4.57 -18.67 8.07
CA PRO A 16 -4.38 -18.85 9.51
C PRO A 16 -4.05 -20.28 9.93
N ALA A 17 -4.55 -21.30 9.20
CA ALA A 17 -4.31 -22.70 9.51
C ALA A 17 -2.83 -23.09 9.36
N PHE A 18 -2.12 -22.49 8.39
CA PHE A 18 -0.68 -22.69 8.17
C PHE A 18 0.20 -21.87 9.10
N TYR A 19 -0.34 -20.84 9.75
CA TYR A 19 0.41 -19.88 10.58
C TYR A 19 -0.17 -19.73 11.99
N LYS A 20 -0.51 -20.86 12.63
CA LYS A 20 -1.17 -20.91 13.95
C LYS A 20 -0.49 -20.06 15.03
N SER A 21 0.84 -19.94 14.98
CA SER A 21 1.62 -19.15 15.95
C SER A 21 1.33 -17.64 15.89
N LEU A 22 0.84 -17.12 14.76
CA LEU A 22 0.47 -15.71 14.60
C LEU A 22 -1.01 -15.45 14.89
N PHE A 23 -1.86 -16.46 14.67
CA PHE A 23 -3.31 -16.38 14.73
C PHE A 23 -3.88 -17.07 15.98
N CYS A 24 -3.69 -16.45 17.16
CA CYS A 24 -4.44 -16.85 18.35
C CYS A 24 -5.96 -16.63 18.16
N LYS A 25 -6.80 -17.23 19.02
CA LYS A 25 -8.28 -17.18 18.89
C LYS A 25 -8.84 -15.78 18.57
N LYS A 26 -8.37 -14.74 19.26
CA LYS A 26 -8.81 -13.35 19.01
C LYS A 26 -8.36 -12.83 17.65
N THR A 27 -7.10 -13.05 17.28
CA THR A 27 -6.56 -12.65 15.96
C THR A 27 -7.27 -13.39 14.82
N LEU A 28 -7.59 -14.66 15.03
CA LEU A 28 -8.33 -15.49 14.07
C LEU A 28 -9.75 -14.95 13.84
N ILE A 29 -10.47 -14.58 14.90
CA ILE A 29 -11.80 -13.96 14.80
C ILE A 29 -11.71 -12.66 14.01
N VAL A 30 -10.77 -11.77 14.35
CA VAL A 30 -10.56 -10.50 13.63
C VAL A 30 -10.25 -10.75 12.16
N PHE A 31 -9.39 -11.72 11.84
CA PHE A 31 -9.07 -12.08 10.47
C PHE A 31 -10.31 -12.52 9.68
N TYR A 32 -11.11 -13.45 10.20
CA TYR A 32 -12.30 -13.91 9.48
C TYR A 32 -13.39 -12.85 9.38
N LEU A 33 -13.57 -12.00 10.40
CA LEU A 33 -14.47 -10.85 10.31
C LEU A 33 -14.01 -9.84 9.25
N ALA A 34 -12.69 -9.63 9.10
CA ALA A 34 -12.16 -8.82 8.02
C ALA A 34 -12.46 -9.45 6.65
N ILE A 35 -12.17 -10.73 6.44
CA ILE A 35 -12.51 -11.40 5.17
C ILE A 35 -14.01 -11.32 4.87
N LEU A 36 -14.86 -11.51 5.88
CA LEU A 36 -16.31 -11.34 5.73
C LEU A 36 -16.67 -9.92 5.29
N ALA A 37 -16.08 -8.89 5.91
CA ALA A 37 -16.32 -7.50 5.51
C ALA A 37 -15.92 -7.25 4.05
N HIS A 38 -14.80 -7.81 3.59
CA HIS A 38 -14.38 -7.70 2.20
C HIS A 38 -15.36 -8.40 1.25
N LEU A 39 -15.80 -9.61 1.58
CA LEU A 39 -16.78 -10.35 0.78
C LEU A 39 -18.13 -9.63 0.72
N LEU A 40 -18.57 -9.03 1.83
CA LEU A 40 -19.77 -8.18 1.85
C LEU A 40 -19.62 -6.98 0.92
N VAL A 41 -18.47 -6.30 0.93
CA VAL A 41 -18.21 -5.20 -0.01
C VAL A 41 -18.26 -5.68 -1.47
N ILE A 42 -17.72 -6.87 -1.77
CA ILE A 42 -17.76 -7.45 -3.12
C ILE A 42 -19.21 -7.77 -3.52
N VAL A 43 -19.98 -8.43 -2.66
CA VAL A 43 -21.37 -8.80 -2.94
C VAL A 43 -22.24 -7.56 -3.09
N CYS A 44 -22.13 -6.60 -2.16
CA CYS A 44 -22.82 -5.33 -2.24
C CYS A 44 -22.46 -4.55 -3.51
N GLY A 45 -21.15 -4.47 -3.82
CA GLY A 45 -20.64 -3.80 -5.00
C GLY A 45 -21.15 -4.42 -6.30
N LEU A 46 -21.19 -5.75 -6.40
CA LEU A 46 -21.61 -6.45 -7.61
C LEU A 46 -23.12 -6.45 -7.86
N TYR A 47 -23.94 -6.48 -6.81
CA TYR A 47 -25.37 -6.82 -6.95
C TYR A 47 -26.34 -5.77 -6.40
N PHE A 48 -25.94 -4.94 -5.44
CA PHE A 48 -26.90 -4.16 -4.66
C PHE A 48 -26.67 -2.64 -4.74
N ILE A 49 -25.43 -2.18 -4.58
CA ILE A 49 -25.14 -0.76 -4.38
C ILE A 49 -23.90 -0.38 -5.19
N LYS A 50 -23.90 0.83 -5.76
CA LYS A 50 -22.68 1.44 -6.29
C LYS A 50 -21.71 1.76 -5.16
N VAL A 51 -20.81 0.83 -4.88
CA VAL A 51 -19.71 1.03 -3.92
C VAL A 51 -18.65 1.93 -4.58
N PRO A 52 -18.11 2.96 -3.87
CA PRO A 52 -17.03 3.79 -4.39
C PRO A 52 -15.86 2.95 -4.91
N TYR A 53 -15.21 3.40 -5.98
CA TYR A 53 -14.10 2.71 -6.64
C TYR A 53 -14.43 1.37 -7.31
N PHE A 54 -15.56 0.73 -6.99
CA PHE A 54 -15.88 -0.61 -7.49
C PHE A 54 -16.19 -0.64 -8.99
N TYR A 55 -16.86 0.38 -9.52
CA TYR A 55 -17.08 0.57 -10.97
C TYR A 55 -16.54 1.90 -11.45
N ASP A 56 -15.45 2.35 -10.84
CA ASP A 56 -14.82 3.59 -11.23
C ASP A 56 -14.08 3.44 -12.56
N TYR A 57 -13.68 4.56 -13.14
CA TYR A 57 -13.02 4.60 -14.45
C TYR A 57 -11.81 3.67 -14.52
N ASP A 58 -10.98 3.64 -13.45
CA ASP A 58 -9.81 2.78 -13.37
C ASP A 58 -10.18 1.28 -13.37
N SER A 59 -11.10 0.85 -12.51
CA SER A 59 -11.48 -0.56 -12.42
C SER A 59 -12.14 -1.07 -13.70
N ASN A 60 -13.03 -0.27 -14.30
CA ASN A 60 -13.63 -0.60 -15.59
C ASN A 60 -12.58 -0.61 -16.71
N GLY A 61 -11.64 0.33 -16.70
CA GLY A 61 -10.52 0.37 -17.64
C GLY A 61 -9.68 -0.91 -17.57
N PHE A 62 -9.25 -1.31 -16.36
CA PHE A 62 -8.50 -2.55 -16.17
C PHE A 62 -9.30 -3.78 -16.59
N PHE A 63 -10.57 -3.87 -16.21
CA PHE A 63 -11.43 -4.99 -16.57
C PHE A 63 -11.60 -5.13 -18.07
N ASN A 64 -11.90 -4.04 -18.78
CA ASN A 64 -12.16 -4.05 -20.22
C ASN A 64 -10.91 -4.40 -21.02
N ILE A 65 -9.76 -3.80 -20.66
CA ILE A 65 -8.47 -4.09 -21.31
C ILE A 65 -8.07 -5.55 -21.04
N ALA A 66 -8.19 -6.01 -19.80
CA ALA A 66 -7.88 -7.40 -19.43
C ALA A 66 -8.78 -8.40 -20.16
N SER A 67 -10.08 -8.14 -20.24
CA SER A 67 -11.06 -8.99 -20.94
C SER A 67 -10.77 -9.10 -22.43
N PHE A 68 -10.51 -7.96 -23.07
CA PHE A 68 -10.12 -7.90 -24.48
C PHE A 68 -8.84 -8.71 -24.77
N ARG A 69 -7.82 -8.60 -23.92
CA ARG A 69 -6.56 -9.36 -24.05
C ARG A 69 -6.74 -10.84 -23.73
N ALA A 70 -7.59 -11.17 -22.76
CA ALA A 70 -7.93 -12.55 -22.42
C ALA A 70 -8.60 -13.26 -23.61
N GLU A 71 -9.41 -12.56 -24.40
CA GLU A 71 -10.09 -13.11 -25.59
C GLU A 71 -9.18 -13.22 -26.82
N ARG A 72 -8.38 -12.19 -27.14
CA ARG A 72 -7.65 -12.12 -28.43
C ARG A 72 -6.26 -12.73 -28.47
N GLY A 73 -5.63 -12.95 -27.33
CA GLY A 73 -4.21 -13.34 -27.23
C GLY A 73 -3.49 -12.46 -26.21
N LEU A 74 -2.58 -13.04 -25.42
CA LEU A 74 -1.71 -12.25 -24.53
C LEU A 74 -0.68 -11.49 -25.38
N VAL A 75 -1.08 -10.33 -25.89
CA VAL A 75 -0.13 -9.35 -26.41
C VAL A 75 0.31 -8.51 -25.21
N LEU A 76 1.48 -8.85 -24.65
CA LEU A 76 2.05 -8.11 -23.53
C LEU A 76 2.22 -6.65 -23.92
N SER A 77 1.69 -5.76 -23.07
CA SER A 77 1.79 -4.33 -23.30
C SER A 77 3.23 -3.85 -23.09
N TYR A 78 3.67 -2.94 -23.97
CA TYR A 78 4.94 -2.22 -23.81
C TYR A 78 4.81 -1.01 -22.87
N PHE A 79 3.60 -0.68 -22.43
CA PHE A 79 3.32 0.48 -21.57
C PHE A 79 3.16 0.06 -20.11
N TYR A 80 3.91 0.71 -19.21
CA TYR A 80 3.96 0.41 -17.79
C TYR A 80 2.59 0.46 -17.07
N SER A 81 1.64 1.30 -17.53
CA SER A 81 0.30 1.42 -16.92
C SER A 81 -0.57 0.17 -17.10
N ASP A 82 -0.23 -0.66 -18.07
CA ASP A 82 -1.10 -1.71 -18.59
C ASP A 82 -0.71 -3.11 -18.12
N ILE A 83 0.43 -3.24 -17.42
CA ILE A 83 0.95 -4.51 -16.91
C ILE A 83 -0.02 -5.13 -15.90
N TYR A 84 -0.75 -4.33 -15.13
CA TYR A 84 -1.81 -4.83 -14.27
C TYR A 84 -2.96 -5.48 -15.07
N SER A 85 -3.36 -4.87 -16.18
CA SER A 85 -4.37 -5.43 -17.08
C SER A 85 -3.88 -6.72 -17.75
N ASP A 86 -2.59 -6.81 -18.09
CA ASP A 86 -1.98 -8.06 -18.60
C ASP A 86 -2.02 -9.16 -17.55
N PHE A 87 -1.67 -8.84 -16.30
CA PHE A 87 -1.79 -9.77 -15.18
C PHE A 87 -3.23 -10.26 -15.00
N LEU A 88 -4.22 -9.36 -15.06
CA LEU A 88 -5.63 -9.72 -14.99
C LEU A 88 -6.08 -10.56 -16.20
N ALA A 89 -5.56 -10.30 -17.40
CA ALA A 89 -5.88 -11.10 -18.58
C ALA A 89 -5.41 -12.55 -18.40
N VAL A 90 -4.23 -12.76 -17.80
CA VAL A 90 -3.74 -14.10 -17.42
C VAL A 90 -4.68 -14.74 -16.39
N LEU A 91 -5.09 -13.98 -15.36
CA LEU A 91 -6.04 -14.46 -14.35
C LEU A 91 -7.38 -14.91 -14.99
N PHE A 92 -7.93 -14.13 -15.92
CA PHE A 92 -9.18 -14.44 -16.61
C PHE A 92 -9.07 -15.68 -17.51
N ARG A 93 -7.93 -15.87 -18.17
CA ARG A 93 -7.65 -17.09 -18.94
C ARG A 93 -7.59 -18.32 -18.05
N ILE A 94 -6.88 -18.25 -16.92
CA ILE A 94 -6.82 -19.35 -15.94
C ILE A 94 -8.22 -19.66 -15.39
N ASN A 95 -9.03 -18.64 -15.16
CA ASN A 95 -10.40 -18.79 -14.71
C ASN A 95 -11.35 -19.39 -15.77
N GLY A 96 -10.94 -19.38 -17.05
CA GLY A 96 -11.76 -19.80 -18.19
C GLY A 96 -12.87 -18.81 -18.58
N LYS A 97 -12.97 -17.66 -17.91
CA LYS A 97 -13.92 -16.58 -18.23
C LYS A 97 -13.48 -15.24 -17.65
N ASN A 98 -13.87 -14.16 -18.32
CA ASN A 98 -13.71 -12.78 -17.86
C ASN A 98 -14.65 -12.53 -16.67
N SER A 99 -14.13 -12.60 -15.44
CA SER A 99 -14.93 -12.57 -14.22
C SER A 99 -14.48 -11.46 -13.28
N TRP A 100 -15.38 -10.51 -13.03
CA TRP A 100 -15.17 -9.46 -12.05
C TRP A 100 -14.94 -10.03 -10.64
N LEU A 101 -15.73 -11.06 -10.28
CA LEU A 101 -15.62 -11.77 -9.01
C LEU A 101 -14.23 -12.40 -8.85
N CYS A 102 -13.68 -13.01 -9.91
CA CYS A 102 -12.35 -13.62 -9.87
C CYS A 102 -11.27 -12.59 -9.52
N ALA A 103 -11.28 -11.42 -10.16
CA ALA A 103 -10.32 -10.35 -9.85
C ALA A 103 -10.49 -9.80 -8.42
N CYS A 104 -11.74 -9.64 -7.95
CA CYS A 104 -11.99 -9.17 -6.58
C CYS A 104 -11.54 -10.21 -5.53
N LEU A 105 -11.80 -11.49 -5.75
CA LEU A 105 -11.32 -12.57 -4.87
C LEU A 105 -9.80 -12.67 -4.86
N PHE A 106 -9.14 -12.39 -5.99
CA PHE A 106 -7.70 -12.25 -6.03
C PHE A 106 -7.20 -11.08 -5.17
N SER A 107 -7.88 -9.92 -5.20
CA SER A 107 -7.57 -8.81 -4.29
C SER A 107 -7.73 -9.20 -2.81
N VAL A 108 -8.76 -9.98 -2.47
CA VAL A 108 -8.94 -10.52 -1.10
C VAL A 108 -7.82 -11.47 -0.72
N LEU A 109 -7.35 -12.32 -1.62
CA LEU A 109 -6.18 -13.18 -1.38
C LEU A 109 -4.92 -12.34 -1.09
N MET A 110 -4.67 -11.30 -1.89
CA MET A 110 -3.54 -10.38 -1.66
C MET A 110 -3.67 -9.66 -0.32
N PHE A 111 -4.88 -9.21 0.04
CA PHE A 111 -5.16 -8.66 1.37
C PHE A 111 -4.84 -9.68 2.47
N SER A 112 -5.31 -10.93 2.38
CA SER A 112 -5.02 -11.97 3.38
C SER A 112 -3.51 -12.20 3.54
N LEU A 113 -2.77 -12.29 2.44
CA LEU A 113 -1.31 -12.40 2.48
C LEU A 113 -0.66 -11.15 3.11
N SER A 114 -1.18 -9.97 2.82
CA SER A 114 -0.70 -8.71 3.42
C SER A 114 -0.84 -8.73 4.95
N THR A 115 -1.95 -9.25 5.49
CA THR A 115 -2.15 -9.38 6.95
C THR A 115 -1.13 -10.32 7.59
N LEU A 116 -0.83 -11.45 6.94
CA LEU A 116 0.18 -12.40 7.42
C LEU A 116 1.54 -11.73 7.57
N TYR A 117 1.99 -11.02 6.54
CA TYR A 117 3.31 -10.37 6.57
C TYR A 117 3.34 -9.17 7.50
N LEU A 118 2.24 -8.43 7.66
CA LEU A 118 2.12 -7.39 8.68
C LEU A 118 2.32 -7.97 10.10
N LEU A 119 1.68 -9.10 10.42
CA LEU A 119 1.88 -9.77 11.71
C LEU A 119 3.30 -10.28 11.88
N LYS A 120 3.95 -10.76 10.81
CA LYS A 120 5.38 -11.14 10.85
C LYS A 120 6.28 -9.92 11.09
N ILE A 121 5.99 -8.75 10.53
CA ILE A 121 6.70 -7.50 10.82
C ILE A 121 6.53 -7.12 12.30
N ASN A 122 5.30 -7.18 12.81
CA ASN A 122 5.00 -6.90 14.22
C ASN A 122 5.86 -7.77 15.16
N LEU A 123 6.01 -9.07 14.83
CA LEU A 123 6.84 -10.02 15.56
C LEU A 123 8.34 -9.70 15.45
N ILE A 124 8.84 -9.47 14.23
CA ILE A 124 10.26 -9.14 13.94
C ILE A 124 10.69 -7.88 14.69
N LEU A 125 9.83 -6.86 14.74
CA LEU A 125 10.09 -5.61 15.45
C LEU A 125 9.94 -5.72 16.96
N LYS A 126 9.43 -6.86 17.48
CA LYS A 126 9.20 -7.11 18.90
C LYS A 126 8.42 -5.96 19.57
N THR A 127 7.37 -5.50 18.90
CA THR A 127 6.59 -4.34 19.35
C THR A 127 5.85 -4.59 20.67
N LYS A 128 5.65 -5.86 21.06
CA LYS A 128 4.81 -6.33 22.18
C LYS A 128 3.32 -5.95 22.09
N ILE A 129 2.88 -5.39 20.96
CA ILE A 129 1.47 -5.10 20.71
C ILE A 129 0.77 -6.41 20.30
N LYS A 130 -0.38 -6.72 20.90
CA LYS A 130 -1.13 -7.94 20.56
C LYS A 130 -1.56 -7.91 19.09
N ASN A 131 -1.35 -9.03 18.39
CA ASN A 131 -1.64 -9.16 16.97
C ASN A 131 -3.08 -8.79 16.58
N PHE A 132 -4.08 -9.13 17.40
CA PHE A 132 -5.48 -8.79 17.10
C PHE A 132 -5.73 -7.28 17.05
N ILE A 133 -4.97 -6.46 17.79
CA ILE A 133 -5.10 -4.99 17.78
C ILE A 133 -4.52 -4.43 16.49
N VAL A 134 -3.30 -4.86 16.15
CA VAL A 134 -2.63 -4.48 14.89
C VAL A 134 -3.52 -4.86 13.71
N LEU A 135 -4.04 -6.09 13.71
CA LEU A 135 -4.91 -6.55 12.65
C LEU A 135 -6.23 -5.80 12.60
N SER A 136 -6.86 -5.50 13.74
CA SER A 136 -8.14 -4.77 13.75
C SER A 136 -7.99 -3.37 13.15
N LEU A 137 -6.97 -2.64 13.56
CA LEU A 137 -6.73 -1.26 13.07
C LEU A 137 -6.25 -1.21 11.62
N TYR A 138 -5.60 -2.29 11.15
CA TYR A 138 -5.25 -2.45 9.75
C TYR A 138 -6.47 -2.82 8.90
N ALA A 139 -7.12 -3.92 9.25
CA ALA A 139 -8.14 -4.57 8.43
C ALA A 139 -9.48 -3.83 8.38
N PHE A 140 -9.82 -3.05 9.41
CA PHE A 140 -11.09 -2.32 9.47
C PHE A 140 -10.98 -0.84 9.09
N LEU A 141 -9.88 -0.42 8.46
CA LEU A 141 -9.82 0.89 7.85
C LEU A 141 -10.75 0.92 6.61
N PRO A 142 -11.77 1.80 6.55
CA PRO A 142 -12.76 1.79 5.47
C PRO A 142 -12.15 1.85 4.07
N SER A 143 -11.17 2.73 3.85
CA SER A 143 -10.46 2.84 2.58
C SER A 143 -9.74 1.55 2.20
N LEU A 144 -9.12 0.87 3.16
CA LEU A 144 -8.42 -0.38 2.90
C LEU A 144 -9.40 -1.48 2.48
N ILE A 145 -10.52 -1.63 3.18
CA ILE A 145 -11.55 -2.63 2.82
C ILE A 145 -12.02 -2.39 1.39
N ILE A 146 -12.39 -1.15 1.05
CA ILE A 146 -12.94 -0.84 -0.28
C ILE A 146 -11.88 -1.07 -1.37
N LEU A 147 -10.69 -0.49 -1.22
CA LEU A 147 -9.64 -0.55 -2.24
C LEU A 147 -9.11 -1.96 -2.44
N THR A 148 -9.00 -2.76 -1.38
CA THR A 148 -8.49 -4.14 -1.46
C THR A 148 -9.58 -5.21 -1.59
N SER A 149 -10.85 -4.80 -1.73
CA SER A 149 -11.94 -5.64 -2.24
C SER A 149 -12.25 -5.40 -3.71
N SER A 150 -11.90 -4.23 -4.24
CA SER A 150 -12.18 -3.84 -5.62
C SER A 150 -11.16 -4.38 -6.64
N LEU A 151 -11.49 -4.24 -7.94
CA LEU A 151 -10.61 -4.54 -9.06
C LEU A 151 -9.65 -3.37 -9.28
N LEU A 152 -8.74 -3.20 -8.31
CA LEU A 152 -7.69 -2.21 -8.33
C LEU A 152 -6.36 -2.88 -8.00
N ARG A 153 -5.28 -2.30 -8.48
CA ARG A 153 -3.90 -2.78 -8.26
C ARG A 153 -3.46 -2.69 -6.80
N GLU A 154 -4.10 -1.85 -6.00
CA GLU A 154 -3.69 -1.52 -4.62
C GLU A 154 -3.50 -2.73 -3.73
N SER A 155 -4.33 -3.76 -3.85
CA SER A 155 -4.19 -5.00 -3.06
C SER A 155 -2.83 -5.67 -3.30
N ILE A 156 -2.40 -5.76 -4.56
CA ILE A 156 -1.07 -6.26 -4.94
C ILE A 156 0.02 -5.30 -4.47
N LEU A 157 -0.17 -3.99 -4.68
CA LEU A 157 0.82 -2.99 -4.28
C LEU A 157 1.09 -3.05 -2.76
N ILE A 158 0.04 -3.13 -1.95
CA ILE A 158 0.13 -3.22 -0.49
C ILE A 158 0.81 -4.52 -0.06
N PHE A 159 0.37 -5.67 -0.60
CA PHE A 159 0.97 -6.96 -0.31
C PHE A 159 2.46 -6.98 -0.64
N SER A 160 2.83 -6.64 -1.88
CA SER A 160 4.21 -6.66 -2.35
C SER A 160 5.09 -5.70 -1.55
N PHE A 161 4.54 -4.54 -1.15
CA PHE A 161 5.28 -3.59 -0.32
C PHE A 161 5.52 -4.11 1.10
N ILE A 162 4.48 -4.58 1.80
CA ILE A 162 4.61 -5.18 3.14
C ILE A 162 5.58 -6.36 3.10
N PHE A 163 5.44 -7.23 2.10
CA PHE A 163 6.32 -8.38 1.94
C PHE A 163 7.78 -7.96 1.69
N SER A 164 8.00 -6.95 0.85
CA SER A 164 9.34 -6.44 0.57
C SER A 164 10.01 -5.92 1.83
N VAL A 165 9.32 -5.12 2.64
CA VAL A 165 9.84 -4.62 3.93
C VAL A 165 10.02 -5.76 4.94
N TRP A 166 9.10 -6.72 5.01
CA TRP A 166 9.28 -7.89 5.86
C TRP A 166 10.56 -8.67 5.51
N SER A 167 10.73 -8.99 4.23
CA SER A 167 11.87 -9.76 3.72
C SER A 167 13.17 -9.01 3.94
N PHE A 168 13.11 -7.68 3.80
CA PHE A 168 14.21 -6.78 4.12
C PHE A 168 14.61 -6.79 5.59
N LEU A 169 13.65 -6.62 6.51
CA LEU A 169 13.92 -6.67 7.94
C LEU A 169 14.50 -8.03 8.35
N LEU A 170 14.05 -9.10 7.71
CA LEU A 170 14.58 -10.44 7.89
C LEU A 170 16.04 -10.55 7.42
N ALA A 171 16.39 -9.96 6.27
CA ALA A 171 17.76 -9.88 5.79
C ALA A 171 18.67 -9.14 6.78
N PHE A 172 18.18 -8.00 7.28
CA PHE A 172 18.89 -7.16 8.25
C PHE A 172 19.15 -7.91 9.56
N GLN A 173 18.13 -8.55 10.15
CA GLN A 173 18.26 -9.24 11.43
C GLN A 173 19.07 -10.53 11.34
N LYS A 174 18.90 -11.32 10.28
CA LYS A 174 19.57 -12.62 10.13
C LYS A 174 20.91 -12.53 9.43
N ASN A 175 21.28 -11.35 8.91
CA ASN A 175 22.48 -11.14 8.11
C ASN A 175 22.58 -12.10 6.91
N ARG A 176 21.44 -12.34 6.22
CA ARG A 176 21.35 -13.26 5.07
C ARG A 176 20.94 -12.51 3.81
N VAL A 177 21.56 -12.86 2.68
CA VAL A 177 21.31 -12.20 1.38
C VAL A 177 20.03 -12.70 0.69
N ARG A 178 19.59 -13.95 0.93
CA ARG A 178 18.41 -14.50 0.24
C ARG A 178 17.12 -13.67 0.44
N PRO A 179 16.74 -13.26 1.68
CA PRO A 179 15.56 -12.40 1.87
C PRO A 179 15.73 -11.02 1.22
N TYR A 180 16.96 -10.56 1.02
CA TYR A 180 17.22 -9.31 0.31
C TYR A 180 16.91 -9.43 -1.18
N ILE A 181 17.40 -10.48 -1.84
CA ILE A 181 17.08 -10.77 -3.25
C ILE A 181 15.56 -10.82 -3.46
N LEU A 182 14.86 -11.48 -2.54
CA LEU A 182 13.41 -11.61 -2.55
C LEU A 182 12.69 -10.25 -2.35
N SER A 183 13.24 -9.37 -1.52
CA SER A 183 12.76 -7.99 -1.35
C SER A 183 12.91 -7.18 -2.64
N CYS A 184 14.08 -7.24 -3.28
CA CYS A 184 14.35 -6.58 -4.56
C CYS A 184 13.44 -7.08 -5.68
N PHE A 185 13.27 -8.40 -5.79
CA PHE A 185 12.38 -9.02 -6.78
C PHE A 185 10.95 -8.49 -6.66
N MET A 186 10.41 -8.43 -5.45
CA MET A 186 9.06 -7.90 -5.23
C MET A 186 8.93 -6.43 -5.54
N ILE A 187 9.99 -5.64 -5.33
CA ILE A 187 9.96 -4.23 -5.70
C ILE A 187 10.06 -4.04 -7.21
N ILE A 188 10.80 -4.89 -7.92
CA ILE A 188 10.82 -4.83 -9.39
C ILE A 188 9.41 -5.14 -9.91
N LEU A 189 8.77 -6.21 -9.41
CA LEU A 189 7.41 -6.57 -9.79
C LEU A 189 6.39 -5.44 -9.54
N ILE A 190 6.43 -4.82 -8.35
CA ILE A 190 5.49 -3.73 -8.03
C ILE A 190 5.78 -2.46 -8.85
N SER A 191 7.05 -2.20 -9.20
CA SER A 191 7.46 -1.07 -10.06
C SER A 191 6.96 -1.23 -11.49
N MET A 192 6.87 -2.48 -11.98
CA MET A 192 6.26 -2.78 -13.27
C MET A 192 4.76 -2.50 -13.28
N ILE A 193 4.06 -2.79 -12.17
CA ILE A 193 2.63 -2.51 -12.03
C ILE A 193 2.35 -1.00 -11.84
N HIS A 194 3.28 -0.28 -11.21
CA HIS A 194 3.09 1.14 -10.91
C HIS A 194 4.40 1.92 -10.85
N VAL A 195 4.56 2.87 -11.78
CA VAL A 195 5.79 3.65 -11.96
C VAL A 195 6.27 4.38 -10.70
N ALA A 196 5.36 4.87 -9.84
CA ALA A 196 5.78 5.57 -8.62
C ALA A 196 6.59 4.67 -7.66
N PHE A 197 6.35 3.36 -7.68
CA PHE A 197 7.12 2.42 -6.87
C PHE A 197 8.54 2.20 -7.40
N PHE A 198 8.83 2.56 -8.65
CA PHE A 198 10.18 2.51 -9.21
C PHE A 198 11.10 3.58 -8.61
N ILE A 199 10.61 4.81 -8.44
CA ILE A 199 11.38 5.86 -7.75
C ILE A 199 11.63 5.43 -6.31
N PHE A 200 10.61 4.84 -5.68
CA PHE A 200 10.74 4.30 -4.34
C PHE A 200 11.73 3.13 -4.24
N TYR A 201 11.82 2.27 -5.24
CA TYR A 201 12.83 1.21 -5.30
C TYR A 201 14.23 1.78 -5.15
N ILE A 202 14.54 2.80 -5.94
CA ILE A 202 15.85 3.47 -5.92
C ILE A 202 16.11 4.03 -4.52
N LEU A 203 15.11 4.71 -3.93
CA LEU A 203 15.22 5.28 -2.60
C LEU A 203 15.42 4.20 -1.52
N MET A 204 14.59 3.16 -1.48
CA MET A 204 14.67 2.10 -0.49
C MET A 204 15.99 1.34 -0.59
N PHE A 205 16.43 1.04 -1.83
CA PHE A 205 17.73 0.42 -2.09
C PHE A 205 18.86 1.31 -1.61
N SER A 206 18.82 2.62 -1.89
CA SER A 206 19.85 3.58 -1.47
C SER A 206 19.95 3.70 0.04
N ILE A 207 18.80 3.88 0.72
CA ILE A 207 18.75 3.99 2.19
C ILE A 207 19.24 2.69 2.82
N PHE A 208 18.79 1.54 2.31
CA PHE A 208 19.27 0.27 2.80
C PHE A 208 20.76 0.11 2.65
N PHE A 209 21.24 0.40 1.44
CA PHE A 209 22.62 0.20 1.10
C PHE A 209 23.50 0.98 2.07
N PHE A 210 23.15 2.25 2.30
CA PHE A 210 23.76 3.09 3.30
C PHE A 210 23.72 2.46 4.71
N VAL A 211 22.55 2.01 5.18
CA VAL A 211 22.40 1.46 6.55
C VAL A 211 23.13 0.13 6.75
N PHE A 212 23.16 -0.74 5.74
CA PHE A 212 23.73 -2.09 5.84
C PHE A 212 25.23 -2.13 5.56
N PHE A 213 25.71 -1.36 4.57
CA PHE A 213 27.09 -1.49 4.08
C PHE A 213 28.04 -0.42 4.59
N CYS A 214 27.57 0.77 5.02
CA CYS A 214 28.45 1.73 5.70
C CYS A 214 29.05 1.18 7.00
N LYS A 215 28.52 0.07 7.53
CA LYS A 215 29.12 -0.66 8.66
C LYS A 215 30.14 -1.73 8.27
N ARG A 216 30.35 -2.05 6.98
CA ARG A 216 31.09 -3.27 6.57
C ARG A 216 32.18 -3.10 5.52
N ASN A 217 32.02 -2.34 4.43
CA ASN A 217 33.08 -2.21 3.41
C ASN A 217 32.81 -1.11 2.34
N LEU A 218 33.79 -0.25 2.07
CA LEU A 218 33.73 0.88 1.13
C LEU A 218 33.58 0.46 -0.35
N MET A 219 34.19 -0.66 -0.75
CA MET A 219 34.14 -1.17 -2.14
C MET A 219 32.72 -1.53 -2.59
N LEU A 220 31.87 -1.96 -1.65
CA LEU A 220 30.47 -2.26 -1.93
C LEU A 220 29.64 -0.97 -2.08
N CYS A 221 30.02 0.12 -1.37
CA CYS A 221 29.45 1.45 -1.58
C CYS A 221 29.68 1.97 -2.98
N LEU A 222 30.86 1.70 -3.55
CA LEU A 222 31.16 2.07 -4.93
C LEU A 222 30.33 1.25 -5.92
N PHE A 223 30.19 -0.06 -5.72
CA PHE A 223 29.38 -0.92 -6.62
C PHE A 223 27.90 -0.52 -6.64
N SER A 224 27.32 -0.17 -5.50
CA SER A 224 25.92 0.28 -5.41
C SER A 224 25.71 1.70 -5.93
N PHE A 225 26.67 2.60 -5.72
CA PHE A 225 26.65 3.91 -6.38
C PHE A 225 26.74 3.77 -7.90
N VAL A 226 27.55 2.83 -8.40
CA VAL A 226 27.59 2.44 -9.82
C VAL A 226 26.26 1.80 -10.24
N THR A 227 25.61 0.99 -9.41
CA THR A 227 24.32 0.37 -9.75
C THR A 227 23.19 1.41 -9.81
N ILE A 228 23.15 2.34 -8.84
CA ILE A 228 22.22 3.48 -8.84
C ILE A 228 22.52 4.39 -10.04
N GLY A 229 23.79 4.68 -10.31
CA GLY A 229 24.23 5.45 -11.48
C GLY A 229 23.86 4.77 -12.80
N VAL A 230 24.04 3.45 -12.92
CA VAL A 230 23.64 2.65 -14.08
C VAL A 230 22.12 2.65 -14.20
N LEU A 231 21.34 2.55 -13.11
CA LEU A 231 19.88 2.64 -13.15
C LEU A 231 19.41 4.03 -13.59
N LEU A 232 20.02 5.10 -13.06
CA LEU A 232 19.73 6.49 -13.44
C LEU A 232 20.11 6.79 -14.90
N VAL A 233 21.27 6.32 -15.35
CA VAL A 233 21.71 6.41 -16.75
C VAL A 233 20.88 5.51 -17.66
N SER A 234 20.40 4.37 -17.17
CA SER A 234 19.47 3.50 -17.93
C SER A 234 18.13 4.21 -18.14
N ILE A 235 17.63 4.95 -17.15
CA ILE A 235 16.43 5.80 -17.29
C ILE A 235 16.63 6.87 -18.38
N ASP A 236 17.85 7.42 -18.49
CA ASP A 236 18.20 8.46 -19.46
C ASP A 236 18.42 7.88 -20.88
N LYS A 237 19.17 6.77 -21.01
CA LYS A 237 19.52 6.12 -22.29
C LYS A 237 18.41 5.27 -22.90
N TYR A 238 17.53 4.64 -22.11
CA TYR A 238 16.44 3.81 -22.66
C TYR A 238 15.26 4.62 -23.22
N ASN A 239 15.48 5.89 -23.55
CA ASN A 239 14.46 6.83 -23.96
C ASN A 239 13.32 6.87 -22.95
N ALA A 240 13.47 7.78 -22.01
CA ALA A 240 12.41 8.33 -21.18
C ALA A 240 11.23 8.88 -22.02
N HIS A 241 10.73 8.26 -23.08
CA HIS A 241 9.41 8.63 -23.59
C HIS A 241 8.38 8.45 -22.48
N GLY A 242 8.41 7.40 -21.67
CA GLY A 242 7.49 7.25 -20.54
C GLY A 242 7.70 8.26 -19.41
N LEU A 243 8.95 8.55 -19.02
CA LEU A 243 9.27 9.46 -17.92
C LEU A 243 9.25 10.94 -18.36
N LYS A 244 9.75 11.24 -19.55
CA LYS A 244 9.59 12.53 -20.23
C LYS A 244 8.14 12.74 -20.62
N TYR A 245 7.33 11.76 -21.04
CA TYR A 245 5.87 11.92 -21.16
C TYR A 245 5.20 12.01 -19.79
N TYR A 246 5.67 11.35 -18.74
CA TYR A 246 5.11 11.53 -17.40
C TYR A 246 5.36 12.98 -16.94
N PHE A 247 6.61 13.46 -17.01
CA PHE A 247 6.94 14.84 -16.71
C PHE A 247 6.32 15.84 -17.70
N LYS A 248 6.29 15.54 -19.01
CA LYS A 248 5.71 16.39 -20.08
C LYS A 248 4.18 16.32 -20.12
N SER A 249 3.52 15.26 -19.66
CA SER A 249 2.07 15.24 -19.44
C SER A 249 1.71 15.99 -18.16
N CYS A 250 2.55 15.89 -17.11
CA CYS A 250 2.43 16.74 -15.93
C CYS A 250 2.70 18.23 -16.23
N TYR A 251 3.61 18.56 -17.17
CA TYR A 251 4.02 19.96 -17.44
C TYR A 251 3.42 20.60 -18.69
N SER A 252 3.31 19.88 -19.82
CA SER A 252 3.10 20.46 -21.16
C SER A 252 1.74 20.21 -21.78
N ASP A 253 0.84 19.46 -21.14
CA ASP A 253 -0.53 19.26 -21.65
C ASP A 253 -1.60 19.59 -20.61
N GLN A 254 -1.32 20.65 -19.84
CA GLN A 254 -2.25 21.25 -18.87
C GLN A 254 -3.56 21.76 -19.49
N LYS A 255 -3.76 21.78 -20.81
CA LYS A 255 -5.04 22.16 -21.43
C LYS A 255 -5.90 20.94 -21.79
N ASN A 256 -5.35 19.90 -22.44
CA ASN A 256 -6.13 18.70 -22.76
C ASN A 256 -6.27 17.75 -21.57
N HIS A 257 -5.25 17.63 -20.71
CA HIS A 257 -5.41 16.93 -19.44
C HIS A 257 -6.33 17.68 -18.50
N PHE A 258 -6.50 19.00 -18.61
CA PHE A 258 -7.53 19.68 -17.82
C PHE A 258 -8.93 19.32 -18.30
N HIS A 259 -9.16 19.12 -19.60
CA HIS A 259 -10.44 18.62 -20.11
C HIS A 259 -10.68 17.14 -19.73
N LEU A 260 -9.67 16.28 -19.85
CA LEU A 260 -9.74 14.87 -19.43
C LEU A 260 -9.86 14.73 -17.90
N ALA A 261 -9.07 15.47 -17.13
CA ALA A 261 -9.16 15.54 -15.68
C ALA A 261 -10.48 16.16 -15.27
N LYS A 262 -11.01 17.20 -15.93
CA LYS A 262 -12.36 17.74 -15.66
C LYS A 262 -13.43 16.69 -15.93
N LYS A 263 -13.29 15.89 -16.99
CA LYS A 263 -14.16 14.72 -17.25
C LYS A 263 -14.02 13.65 -16.15
N TYR A 264 -12.79 13.40 -15.68
CA TYR A 264 -12.45 12.50 -14.56
C TYR A 264 -12.95 13.02 -13.19
N HIS A 265 -12.95 14.35 -13.01
CA HIS A 265 -13.44 15.11 -11.86
C HIS A 265 -14.98 15.09 -11.81
N HIS A 266 -15.64 14.90 -12.95
CA HIS A 266 -17.08 14.72 -13.01
C HIS A 266 -17.49 13.24 -12.85
N SER A 267 -16.61 12.28 -13.15
CA SER A 267 -16.94 10.85 -13.11
C SER A 267 -16.61 10.14 -11.81
N THR A 268 -15.71 10.67 -10.98
CA THR A 268 -15.31 10.03 -9.71
C THR A 268 -16.00 10.74 -8.52
N PRO A 269 -16.67 10.04 -7.60
CA PRO A 269 -17.45 10.68 -6.53
C PRO A 269 -16.63 11.57 -5.56
N ILE A 270 -15.30 11.40 -5.53
CA ILE A 270 -14.40 11.88 -4.46
C ILE A 270 -13.46 13.00 -4.97
N THR A 271 -13.61 13.46 -6.20
CA THR A 271 -12.76 14.53 -6.79
C THR A 271 -13.16 15.97 -6.41
N ARG A 272 -14.07 16.15 -5.45
CA ARG A 272 -14.66 17.47 -5.13
C ARG A 272 -13.70 18.51 -4.52
N ALA A 273 -12.49 18.15 -4.07
CA ALA A 273 -11.54 19.13 -3.54
C ALA A 273 -10.14 18.95 -4.10
N THR A 274 -9.89 19.58 -5.25
CA THR A 274 -8.54 19.81 -5.74
C THR A 274 -7.79 20.70 -4.74
N TYR A 275 -6.55 20.36 -4.42
CA TYR A 275 -5.68 21.21 -3.62
C TYR A 275 -5.42 22.50 -4.40
N LYS A 276 -5.99 23.63 -3.95
CA LYS A 276 -5.62 24.95 -4.46
C LYS A 276 -4.31 25.35 -3.77
N ASN A 277 -3.18 25.15 -4.44
CA ASN A 277 -1.88 25.32 -3.80
C ASN A 277 -1.03 26.37 -4.51
N ASN A 278 -0.39 27.20 -3.69
CA ASN A 278 0.58 28.20 -4.15
C ASN A 278 2.03 27.68 -4.02
N SER A 279 2.26 26.63 -3.22
CA SER A 279 3.59 26.04 -3.01
C SER A 279 3.59 24.51 -2.85
N THR A 280 4.76 23.89 -3.03
CA THR A 280 4.99 22.45 -2.77
C THR A 280 4.71 22.07 -1.31
N PHE A 281 5.02 22.96 -0.37
CA PHE A 281 4.77 22.72 1.05
C PHE A 281 3.27 22.62 1.34
N ASP A 282 2.45 23.47 0.71
CA ASP A 282 0.99 23.43 0.84
C ASP A 282 0.41 22.10 0.33
N VAL A 283 0.98 21.55 -0.76
CA VAL A 283 0.58 20.23 -1.29
C VAL A 283 0.78 19.15 -0.23
N ILE A 284 1.95 19.14 0.42
CA ILE A 284 2.29 18.13 1.42
C ILE A 284 1.38 18.26 2.65
N ILE A 285 1.17 19.47 3.16
CA ILE A 285 0.28 19.69 4.31
C ILE A 285 -1.16 19.31 3.97
N ASN A 286 -1.66 19.74 2.81
CA ASN A 286 -3.02 19.41 2.38
C ASN A 286 -3.22 17.91 2.18
N TYR A 287 -2.21 17.19 1.67
CA TYR A 287 -2.24 15.74 1.56
C TYR A 287 -2.44 15.05 2.92
N TYR A 288 -1.76 15.50 3.98
CA TYR A 288 -1.87 14.87 5.30
C TYR A 288 -3.11 15.27 6.10
N VAL A 289 -3.63 16.48 5.91
CA VAL A 289 -4.63 17.05 6.83
C VAL A 289 -6.04 17.06 6.22
N ARG A 290 -6.18 17.17 4.89
CA ARG A 290 -7.51 17.30 4.26
C ARG A 290 -8.24 15.96 4.13
N PRO A 291 -9.59 15.94 4.22
CA PRO A 291 -10.46 17.12 4.35
C PRO A 291 -10.43 17.71 5.76
N TYR A 292 -10.61 19.03 5.88
CA TYR A 292 -10.80 19.67 7.18
C TYR A 292 -12.22 19.41 7.71
N LEU A 293 -12.43 19.58 9.02
CA LEU A 293 -13.75 19.38 9.66
C LEU A 293 -14.87 20.18 8.99
N PHE A 294 -14.59 21.43 8.58
CA PHE A 294 -15.55 22.31 7.89
C PHE A 294 -15.73 21.99 6.39
N GLU A 295 -14.90 21.11 5.81
CA GLU A 295 -15.05 20.62 4.43
C GLU A 295 -15.92 19.36 4.35
N VAL A 296 -16.29 18.76 5.49
CA VAL A 296 -17.12 17.55 5.55
C VAL A 296 -18.55 17.87 5.14
N LYS A 297 -18.95 17.44 3.94
CA LYS A 297 -20.31 17.68 3.40
C LYS A 297 -21.17 16.43 3.30
N ASN A 298 -20.57 15.25 3.36
CA ASN A 298 -21.26 13.97 3.24
C ASN A 298 -20.54 12.88 4.03
N THR A 299 -21.12 11.68 4.06
CA THR A 299 -20.55 10.51 4.73
C THR A 299 -19.20 10.09 4.17
N LEU A 300 -18.94 10.33 2.89
CA LEU A 300 -17.65 10.04 2.28
C LEU A 300 -16.55 10.97 2.82
N ASP A 301 -16.84 12.27 2.90
CA ASP A 301 -15.91 13.24 3.47
C ASP A 301 -15.67 12.99 4.98
N LEU A 302 -16.69 12.50 5.69
CA LEU A 302 -16.59 12.17 7.11
C LEU A 302 -15.63 11.00 7.36
N TYR A 303 -15.73 9.90 6.60
CA TYR A 303 -14.75 8.80 6.78
C TYR A 303 -13.34 9.25 6.38
N ALA A 304 -13.22 10.06 5.32
CA ALA A 304 -11.95 10.65 4.91
C ALA A 304 -11.30 11.49 6.02
N PHE A 305 -12.09 12.35 6.66
CA PHE A 305 -11.64 13.16 7.80
C PHE A 305 -11.20 12.27 8.97
N LEU A 306 -12.03 11.28 9.36
CA LEU A 306 -11.72 10.39 10.49
C LEU A 306 -10.46 9.56 10.25
N GLU A 307 -10.24 9.06 9.03
CA GLU A 307 -9.01 8.33 8.68
C GLU A 307 -7.77 9.23 8.72
N ASN A 308 -7.88 10.48 8.27
CA ASN A 308 -6.78 11.45 8.38
C ASN A 308 -6.50 11.80 9.85
N LEU A 309 -7.54 12.00 10.66
CA LEU A 309 -7.40 12.27 12.09
C LEU A 309 -6.68 11.11 12.80
N LEU A 310 -7.06 9.86 12.51
CA LEU A 310 -6.37 8.68 13.03
C LEU A 310 -4.88 8.68 12.62
N ARG A 311 -4.57 9.01 11.36
CA ARG A 311 -3.18 9.09 10.88
C ARG A 311 -2.39 10.20 11.58
N LEU A 312 -2.99 11.37 11.80
CA LEU A 312 -2.35 12.46 12.56
C LEU A 312 -2.07 12.05 14.01
N ILE A 313 -3.01 11.36 14.66
CA ILE A 313 -2.80 10.81 16.02
C ILE A 313 -1.64 9.81 16.03
N LEU A 314 -1.60 8.88 15.07
CA LEU A 314 -0.50 7.92 14.96
C LEU A 314 0.85 8.61 14.68
N LEU A 315 0.86 9.66 13.85
CA LEU A 315 2.04 10.49 13.55
C LEU A 315 2.59 11.18 14.79
N ILE A 316 1.72 11.75 15.63
CA ILE A 316 2.14 12.33 16.91
C ILE A 316 2.87 11.28 17.74
N PHE A 317 2.36 10.04 17.78
CA PHE A 317 3.00 9.00 18.57
C PHE A 317 4.35 8.51 18.01
N VAL A 318 4.66 8.74 16.73
CA VAL A 318 5.97 8.40 16.14
C VAL A 318 7.13 9.09 16.89
N ILE A 319 6.90 10.26 17.50
CA ILE A 319 7.95 10.98 18.26
C ILE A 319 8.46 10.21 19.49
N PHE A 320 7.66 9.30 20.05
CA PHE A 320 8.02 8.49 21.21
C PHE A 320 8.79 7.21 20.84
N LEU A 321 9.18 7.04 19.57
CA LEU A 321 9.97 5.91 19.14
C LEU A 321 11.42 6.00 19.65
N PRO A 322 12.07 4.85 19.96
CA PRO A 322 13.41 4.82 20.51
C PRO A 322 14.49 4.98 19.43
N PHE A 323 14.46 6.09 18.67
CA PHE A 323 15.34 6.33 17.53
C PHE A 323 16.83 6.20 17.88
N LYS A 324 17.24 6.69 19.06
CA LYS A 324 18.64 6.62 19.53
C LYS A 324 19.19 5.19 19.65
N LYS A 325 18.32 4.20 19.89
CA LYS A 325 18.73 2.81 20.19
C LYS A 325 18.35 1.82 19.08
N ASN A 326 17.57 2.25 18.09
CA ASN A 326 17.01 1.33 17.10
C ASN A 326 16.92 1.97 15.71
N HIS A 327 17.96 1.75 14.91
CA HIS A 327 18.04 2.21 13.52
C HIS A 327 16.94 1.65 12.62
N THR A 328 16.31 0.52 12.99
CA THR A 328 15.18 -0.02 12.24
C THR A 328 13.99 0.92 12.27
N PHE A 329 13.70 1.57 13.40
CA PHE A 329 12.61 2.54 13.48
C PHE A 329 12.93 3.84 12.72
N ILE A 330 14.19 4.27 12.70
CA ILE A 330 14.65 5.39 11.85
C ILE A 330 14.39 5.04 10.38
N PHE A 331 14.86 3.87 9.94
CA PHE A 331 14.67 3.39 8.58
C PHE A 331 13.19 3.39 8.16
N LEU A 332 12.32 2.75 8.96
CA LEU A 332 10.88 2.68 8.66
C LEU A 332 10.21 4.05 8.65
N THR A 333 10.67 4.99 9.48
CA THR A 333 10.14 6.36 9.53
C THR A 333 10.53 7.16 8.29
N ILE A 334 11.81 7.10 7.90
CA ILE A 334 12.28 7.70 6.63
C ILE A 334 11.50 7.10 5.46
N LEU A 335 11.35 5.77 5.44
CA LEU A 335 10.61 5.06 4.40
C LEU A 335 9.17 5.57 4.28
N TYR A 336 8.48 5.73 5.41
CA TYR A 336 7.11 6.25 5.45
C TYR A 336 7.00 7.67 4.90
N PHE A 337 7.86 8.60 5.37
CA PHE A 337 7.80 10.00 4.95
C PHE A 337 8.20 10.18 3.49
N SER A 338 9.28 9.53 3.04
CA SER A 338 9.71 9.63 1.64
C SER A 338 8.63 9.15 0.67
N PHE A 339 7.92 8.06 1.01
CA PHE A 339 6.85 7.56 0.15
C PHE A 339 5.63 8.48 0.14
N ASN A 340 5.24 9.01 1.29
CA ASN A 340 4.11 9.93 1.38
C ASN A 340 4.41 11.31 0.76
N ILE A 341 5.66 11.78 0.79
CA ILE A 341 6.06 12.99 0.05
C ILE A 341 5.92 12.74 -1.45
N LEU A 342 6.45 11.61 -1.95
CA LEU A 342 6.31 11.24 -3.36
C LEU A 342 4.83 11.18 -3.78
N TRP A 343 3.97 10.60 -2.94
CA TRP A 343 2.54 10.59 -3.20
C TRP A 343 1.90 11.96 -3.14
N ALA A 344 2.21 12.77 -2.14
CA ALA A 344 1.67 14.12 -2.02
C ALA A 344 1.91 14.90 -3.31
N LEU A 345 3.14 14.86 -3.84
CA LEU A 345 3.53 15.50 -5.10
C LEU A 345 2.79 14.95 -6.33
N ALA A 346 2.38 13.68 -6.29
CA ALA A 346 1.64 13.02 -7.36
C ALA A 346 0.11 13.07 -7.18
N THR A 347 -0.41 13.75 -6.15
CA THR A 347 -1.85 13.87 -5.88
C THR A 347 -2.35 15.29 -5.96
N GLN A 348 -3.55 15.44 -6.51
CA GLN A 348 -4.18 16.73 -6.67
C GLN A 348 -5.41 16.93 -5.79
N ASN A 349 -5.93 15.89 -5.13
CA ASN A 349 -7.11 15.96 -4.27
C ASN A 349 -7.04 14.92 -3.14
N TYR A 350 -7.82 15.11 -2.06
CA TYR A 350 -7.81 14.21 -0.91
C TYR A 350 -8.36 12.81 -1.23
N GLY A 351 -9.23 12.64 -2.23
CA GLY A 351 -9.74 11.32 -2.63
C GLY A 351 -8.65 10.42 -3.20
N THR A 352 -7.86 10.95 -4.14
CA THR A 352 -6.64 10.27 -4.61
C THR A 352 -5.62 10.15 -3.47
N GLY A 353 -5.53 11.18 -2.61
CA GLY A 353 -4.71 11.15 -1.40
C GLY A 353 -5.00 9.93 -0.51
N MET A 354 -6.26 9.69 -0.17
CA MET A 354 -6.69 8.55 0.64
C MET A 354 -6.27 7.21 0.05
N ARG A 355 -6.46 7.04 -1.27
CA ARG A 355 -6.03 5.84 -1.99
C ARG A 355 -4.53 5.60 -1.83
N HIS A 356 -3.72 6.66 -1.94
CA HIS A 356 -2.28 6.57 -1.77
C HIS A 356 -1.88 6.36 -0.31
N HIS A 357 -2.57 6.96 0.66
CA HIS A 357 -2.32 6.70 2.07
C HIS A 357 -2.56 5.25 2.45
N ALA A 358 -3.58 4.59 1.89
CA ALA A 358 -3.84 3.17 2.14
C ALA A 358 -2.60 2.29 1.82
N THR A 359 -1.80 2.66 0.83
CA THR A 359 -0.59 1.91 0.45
C THR A 359 0.52 1.92 1.51
N THR A 360 0.52 2.93 2.40
CA THR A 360 1.55 3.09 3.45
C THR A 360 1.02 3.09 4.87
N TYR A 361 -0.30 3.06 5.04
CA TYR A 361 -0.95 3.16 6.34
C TYR A 361 -0.42 2.11 7.33
N TRP A 362 -0.12 0.90 6.87
CA TRP A 362 0.46 -0.16 7.69
C TRP A 362 1.81 0.20 8.32
N LEU A 363 2.66 1.00 7.66
CA LEU A 363 3.92 1.48 8.23
C LEU A 363 3.63 2.43 9.38
N LEU A 364 2.77 3.41 9.14
CA LEU A 364 2.37 4.38 10.16
C LEU A 364 1.71 3.68 11.34
N LEU A 365 0.86 2.68 11.08
CA LEU A 365 0.19 1.91 12.11
C LEU A 365 1.20 1.24 13.04
N ILE A 366 2.20 0.54 12.49
CA ILE A 366 3.24 -0.12 13.28
C ILE A 366 4.09 0.91 14.06
N LEU A 367 4.49 2.00 13.41
CA LEU A 367 5.29 3.07 14.03
C LEU A 367 4.52 3.77 15.15
N GLY A 368 3.33 4.27 14.83
CA GLY A 368 2.46 5.01 15.74
C GLY A 368 2.00 4.17 16.92
N LEU A 369 1.57 2.92 16.72
CA LEU A 369 1.18 2.05 17.86
C LEU A 369 2.38 1.70 18.75
N THR A 370 3.57 1.53 18.16
CA THR A 370 4.78 1.27 18.96
C THR A 370 5.17 2.49 19.78
N GLY A 371 5.06 3.69 19.20
CA GLY A 371 5.27 4.94 19.91
C GLY A 371 4.21 5.20 20.98
N PHE A 372 2.94 4.95 20.69
CA PHE A 372 1.84 5.08 21.65
C PHE A 372 2.03 4.17 22.86
N ARG A 373 2.52 2.93 22.63
CA ARG A 373 2.92 2.05 23.72
C ARG A 373 4.00 2.65 24.59
N ARG A 374 5.04 3.22 24.00
CA ARG A 374 6.14 3.84 24.76
C ARG A 374 5.65 5.02 25.57
N PHE A 375 4.76 5.83 24.99
CA PHE A 375 4.07 6.89 25.70
C PHE A 375 3.31 6.35 26.92
N LEU A 376 2.50 5.29 26.76
CA LEU A 376 1.78 4.67 27.88
C LEU A 376 2.71 4.03 28.92
N GLU A 377 3.79 3.36 28.50
CA GLU A 377 4.81 2.79 29.39
C GLU A 377 5.44 3.88 30.28
N TYR A 378 5.67 5.07 29.72
CA TYR A 378 6.35 6.16 30.42
C TYR A 378 5.40 6.97 31.31
N TYR A 379 4.25 7.39 30.78
CA TYR A 379 3.33 8.29 31.49
C TYR A 379 2.23 7.56 32.27
N PHE A 380 1.88 6.32 31.89
CA PHE A 380 0.73 5.59 32.46
C PHE A 380 1.00 4.08 32.69
N PRO A 381 2.09 3.70 33.39
CA PRO A 381 2.57 2.31 33.47
C PRO A 381 1.55 1.32 34.06
N ASN A 382 0.66 1.79 34.94
CA ASN A 382 -0.35 0.96 35.63
C ASN A 382 -1.75 1.04 35.02
N SER A 383 -1.92 1.71 33.87
CA SER A 383 -3.24 1.87 33.26
C SER A 383 -3.83 0.53 32.79
N LYS A 384 -5.16 0.37 32.91
CA LYS A 384 -5.87 -0.77 32.32
C LYS A 384 -5.65 -0.87 30.81
N ILE A 385 -5.51 0.29 30.15
CA ILE A 385 -5.21 0.40 28.72
C ILE A 385 -3.87 -0.25 28.41
N HIS A 386 -2.84 -0.01 29.23
CA HIS A 386 -1.54 -0.67 29.09
C HIS A 386 -1.69 -2.21 29.14
N LYS A 387 -2.40 -2.75 30.12
CA LYS A 387 -2.62 -4.21 30.23
C LYS A 387 -3.45 -4.79 29.07
N LEU A 388 -4.42 -4.03 28.55
CA LEU A 388 -5.26 -4.46 27.44
C LEU A 388 -4.47 -4.60 26.14
N LEU A 389 -3.57 -3.65 25.86
CA LEU A 389 -2.87 -3.55 24.59
C LEU A 389 -1.68 -4.52 24.46
N TYR A 390 -1.08 -4.97 25.57
CA TYR A 390 0.23 -5.63 25.54
C TYR A 390 0.22 -7.04 26.12
N THR A 391 1.07 -7.89 25.55
CA THR A 391 1.43 -9.17 26.18
C THR A 391 2.28 -8.86 27.41
N VAL A 392 1.76 -9.19 28.59
CA VAL A 392 2.61 -9.29 29.79
C VAL A 392 3.53 -10.48 29.52
N ASN A 393 4.84 -10.22 29.53
CA ASN A 393 5.85 -11.26 29.34
C ASN A 393 5.74 -12.32 30.43
#